data_AF-A0A955ZUF1-F1
#
_entry.id   AF-A0A955ZUF1-F1
#
_cell.length_a   1.000
_cell.length_b   1.000
_cell.length_c   1.000
_cell.angle_alpha   90.00
_cell.angle_beta   90.00
_cell.angle_gamma   90.00
#
_symmetry.space_group_name_H-M   'P 1'
#
loop_
_entity.id
_entity.type
_entity.pdbx_description
1 polymer ?
#
loop_
_entity_poly.entity_id
_entity_poly.type
_entity_poly.pdbx_seq_one_letter_code
_entity_poly.pdbx_strand_id
1 'polypeptide(L)' 'MKWAFSEGASLFVRHSEEGQKMARRLQSKHGPSKGLSILAAKLGRSVHHMLSREKAFQMERFLGQAS' A
#
# COMPACT_ATOMS: atom_id res chain seq x y z
N MET A 1 -14.63 -3.81 -6.36
CA MET A 1 -13.18 -3.92 -6.05
C MET A 1 -12.70 -3.13 -4.81
N LYS A 2 -13.53 -2.38 -4.08
CA LYS A 2 -13.08 -1.61 -2.91
C LYS A 2 -12.73 -2.48 -1.69
N TRP A 3 -13.46 -3.59 -1.51
CA TRP A 3 -13.32 -4.47 -0.35
C TRP A 3 -11.96 -5.19 -0.30
N ALA A 4 -11.55 -5.82 -1.41
CA ALA A 4 -10.31 -6.59 -1.49
C ALA A 4 -9.03 -5.78 -1.18
N PHE A 5 -8.97 -4.50 -1.58
CA PHE A 5 -7.80 -3.67 -1.31
C PHE A 5 -7.78 -3.10 0.12
N SER A 6 -8.94 -2.94 0.75
CA SER A 6 -9.00 -2.60 2.18
C SER A 6 -8.49 -3.76 3.05
N GLU A 7 -8.87 -4.99 2.71
CA GLU A 7 -8.37 -6.20 3.38
C GLU A 7 -6.88 -6.42 3.09
N GLY A 8 -6.47 -6.29 1.83
CA GLY A 8 -5.07 -6.38 1.42
C GLY A 8 -4.18 -5.34 2.12
N ALA A 9 -4.65 -4.11 2.29
CA ALA A 9 -3.93 -3.10 3.07
C ALA A 9 -3.80 -3.49 4.55
N SER A 10 -4.85 -4.09 5.13
CA SER A 10 -4.84 -4.54 6.53
C SER A 10 -3.87 -5.70 6.72
N LEU A 11 -3.87 -6.68 5.82
CA LEU A 11 -2.90 -7.78 5.81
C LEU A 11 -1.47 -7.29 5.61
N PHE A 12 -1.27 -6.33 4.70
CA PHE A 12 0.03 -5.73 4.46
C PHE A 12 0.58 -5.04 5.71
N VAL A 13 -0.24 -4.28 6.43
CA VAL A 13 0.15 -3.66 7.69
C VAL A 13 0.40 -4.71 8.79
N ARG A 14 -0.40 -5.78 8.83
CA ARG A 14 -0.24 -6.84 9.84
C ARG A 14 1.04 -7.63 9.68
N HIS A 15 1.47 -7.89 8.45
CA HIS A 15 2.54 -8.83 8.14
C HIS A 15 3.84 -8.19 7.64
N SER A 16 3.93 -6.86 7.52
CA SER A 16 5.14 -6.16 7.07
C SER A 16 5.49 -4.99 7.97
N GLU A 17 6.71 -4.98 8.52
CA GLU A 17 7.23 -3.84 9.29
C GLU A 17 7.29 -2.56 8.44
N GLU A 18 7.68 -2.67 7.18
CA GLU A 18 7.70 -1.54 6.25
C GLU A 18 6.29 -1.06 5.89
N GLY A 19 5.33 -1.99 5.82
CA GLY A 19 3.91 -1.66 5.71
C GLY A 19 3.40 -0.88 6.90
N GLN A 20 3.79 -1.25 8.12
CA GLN A 20 3.47 -0.49 9.33
C GLN A 20 4.09 0.91 9.31
N LYS A 21 5.37 1.03 8.94
CA LYS A 21 6.06 2.33 8.84
C LYS A 21 5.37 3.25 7.81
N MET A 22 5.01 2.72 6.64
CA MET A 22 4.26 3.48 5.63
C MET A 22 2.88 3.89 6.16
N ALA A 23 2.13 2.98 6.76
CA ALA A 23 0.81 3.27 7.30
C ALA A 23 0.88 4.37 8.36
N ARG A 24 1.84 4.31 9.30
CA ARG A 24 2.07 5.35 10.31
C ARG A 24 2.38 6.70 9.68
N ARG A 25 3.24 6.76 8.65
CA ARG A 25 3.54 8.01 7.91
C ARG A 25 2.27 8.59 7.25
N LEU A 26 1.47 7.75 6.60
CA LEU A 26 0.23 8.19 5.95
C LEU A 26 -0.83 8.64 6.95
N GLN A 27 -0.97 7.94 8.08
CA GLN A 27 -1.89 8.29 9.15
C GLN A 27 -1.47 9.58 9.87
N SER A 28 -0.17 9.78 10.11
CA SER A 28 0.35 11.04 10.67
C SER A 28 0.07 12.23 9.75
N LYS A 29 0.17 12.05 8.43
CA LYS A 29 -0.05 13.14 7.46
C LYS A 29 -1.52 13.44 7.17
N HIS A 30 -2.39 12.43 7.18
CA HIS A 30 -3.77 12.55 6.67
C HIS A 30 -4.87 12.18 7.67
N GLY A 31 -4.49 11.73 8.86
CA GLY A 31 -5.39 11.18 9.87
C GLY A 31 -5.58 9.66 9.72
N PRO A 32 -6.00 8.96 10.79
CA PRO A 32 -6.07 7.48 10.83
C PRO A 32 -6.90 6.86 9.71
N SER A 33 -8.15 7.31 9.55
CA SER A 33 -9.11 6.77 8.58
C SER A 33 -8.69 7.02 7.13
N LYS A 34 -8.13 8.21 6.86
CA LYS A 34 -7.70 8.61 5.52
C LYS A 34 -6.37 7.94 5.14
N GLY A 35 -5.46 7.76 6.10
CA GLY A 35 -4.17 7.09 5.89
C GLY A 35 -4.33 5.66 5.36
N LEU A 36 -5.19 4.84 5.98
CA LEU A 36 -5.47 3.48 5.52
C LEU A 36 -6.17 3.47 4.15
N SER A 37 -7.11 4.39 3.91
CA SER A 37 -7.78 4.51 2.62
C SER A 37 -6.79 4.86 1.48
N ILE A 38 -5.83 5.72 1.76
CA ILE A 38 -4.76 6.07 0.82
C ILE A 38 -3.84 4.87 0.57
N LEU A 39 -3.49 4.11 1.61
CA LEU A 39 -2.68 2.90 1.48
C LEU A 39 -3.37 1.86 0.59
N ALA A 40 -4.65 1.57 0.82
CA ALA A 40 -5.44 0.65 0.00
C ALA A 40 -5.50 1.11 -1.46
N ALA A 41 -5.72 2.41 -1.70
CA ALA A 41 -5.74 2.96 -3.06
C ALA A 41 -4.37 2.86 -3.75
N LYS A 42 -3.27 3.07 -3.00
CA LYS A 42 -1.91 2.91 -3.52
C LYS A 42 -1.63 1.44 -3.88
N LEU A 43 -2.03 0.51 -3.03
CA LEU A 43 -1.91 -0.93 -3.26
C LEU A 43 -2.67 -1.35 -4.52
N GLY A 44 -3.92 -0.89 -4.68
CA GLY A 44 -4.72 -1.17 -5.87
C GLY A 44 -4.10 -0.66 -7.17
N ARG A 45 -3.55 0.56 -7.18
CA ARG A 45 -2.82 1.09 -8.34
C ARG A 45 -1.56 0.28 -8.64
N SER A 46 -0.81 -0.12 -7.62
CA SER A 46 0.39 -0.93 -7.78
C SER A 46 0.09 -2.32 -8.36
N VAL A 47 -0.95 -3.00 -7.85
CA VAL A 47 -1.40 -4.29 -8.40
C VAL A 47 -1.86 -4.13 -9.85
N HIS A 48 -2.65 -3.09 -10.16
CA HIS A 48 -3.05 -2.82 -11.53
C HIS A 48 -1.84 -2.60 -12.45
N HIS A 49 -0.86 -1.80 -12.02
CA HIS A 49 0.36 -1.60 -12.80
C HIS A 49 1.19 -2.86 -13.00
N MET A 50 1.28 -3.73 -11.98
CA MET A 50 1.97 -5.01 -12.08
C MET A 50 1.32 -5.93 -13.10
N LEU A 51 0.00 -6.10 -12.99
CA LEU A 51 -0.76 -6.99 -13.86
C LEU A 51 -0.73 -6.49 -15.31
N SER A 52 -0.97 -5.19 -15.53
CA SER A 52 -0.95 -4.59 -16.88
C SER A 52 0.43 -4.55 -17.54
N ARG A 53 1.52 -4.82 -16.79
CA ARG A 53 2.90 -4.80 -17.30
C ARG A 53 3.61 -6.14 -17.14
N GLU A 54 2.91 -7.18 -16.65
CA GLU A 54 3.46 -8.49 -16.32
C GLU A 54 4.71 -8.41 -15.43
N LYS A 55 4.73 -7.47 -14.48
CA LYS A 55 5.86 -7.27 -13.55
C LYS A 55 5.53 -7.80 -12.17
N ALA A 56 6.54 -8.41 -11.54
CA ALA A 56 6.48 -8.79 -10.14
C ALA A 56 6.36 -7.55 -9.23
N PHE A 57 5.83 -7.75 -8.01
CA PHE A 57 5.74 -6.68 -7.01
C PHE A 57 7.15 -6.32 -6.54
N GLN A 58 7.47 -5.03 -6.59
CA GLN A 58 8.75 -4.49 -6.11
C GLN A 58 8.50 -3.60 -4.88
N MET A 59 8.90 -4.10 -3.71
CA MET A 59 8.65 -3.42 -2.43
C MET A 59 9.32 -2.05 -2.37
N GLU A 60 10.58 -1.92 -2.77
CA GLU A 60 11.32 -0.66 -2.72
C GLU A 60 10.63 0.44 -3.54
N ARG A 61 10.15 0.08 -4.74
CA ARG A 61 9.41 1.00 -5.61
C ARG A 61 8.05 1.37 -5.03
N PHE A 62 7.37 0.42 -4.38
CA PHE A 62 6.12 0.68 -3.67
C PHE A 62 6.32 1.65 -2.50
N LEU A 63 7.39 1.46 -1.74
CA LEU A 63 7.77 2.29 -0.59
C LEU A 63 8.31 3.67 -0.99
N GLY A 64 8.69 3.86 -2.24
CA GLY A 64 9.35 5.08 -2.72
C GLY A 64 10.81 5.16 -2.31
N GLN A 65 11.45 4.00 -2.13
CA GLN A 65 12.85 3.82 -1.77
C GLN A 65 13.73 3.47 -2.98
N ALA A 66 13.13 3.21 -4.15
CA ALA A 66 13.89 3.00 -5.38
C ALA A 66 14.60 4.30 -5.79
N SER A 67 15.93 4.24 -5.88
CA SER A 67 16.80 5.32 -6.38
C SER A 67 16.66 5.53 -7.88
#